data_AF-A0AAW2H764-F1
#
_entry.id   AF-A0AAW2H764-F1
#
_cell.length_a   1.000
_cell.length_b   1.000
_cell.length_c   1.000
_cell.angle_alpha   90.00
_cell.angle_beta   90.00
_cell.angle_gamma   90.00
#
_symmetry.space_group_name_H-M   'P 1'
#
loop_
_entity.id
_entity.type
_entity.pdbx_description
1 polymer ?
#
loop_
_entity_poly.entity_id
_entity_poly.type
_entity_poly.pdbx_seq_one_letter_code
_entity_poly.pdbx_strand_id
1 'polypeptide(L)'
;MVDRTDRHFRYLIRLLSKNVLLYSEMHTTPAILKGKTERILKQTDKEENCVLQIASDSAQESYEAIKKAERYFNYSQYNLNQEKEEVNAHVIYPHLMGLLHEQQGAKNFRKILSPPYYKEEKVNDRFDKLFKELPKETLDRKGEQEIEDWLS
;
A
#
# COMPACT_ATOMS: atom_id res chain seq x y z
N MET A 1 -5.44 10.41 -1.74
CA MET A 1 -5.06 10.17 -0.33
C MET A 1 -6.32 10.03 0.48
N VAL A 2 -6.50 8.91 1.17
CA VAL A 2 -7.70 8.66 2.00
C VAL A 2 -7.81 9.74 3.08
N ASP A 3 -9.01 10.24 3.33
CA ASP A 3 -9.37 11.29 4.30
C ASP A 3 -8.68 12.65 4.08
N ARG A 4 -8.18 12.90 2.87
CA ARG A 4 -7.49 14.15 2.52
C ARG A 4 -7.97 14.72 1.20
N THR A 5 -8.01 13.90 0.16
CA THR A 5 -8.38 14.34 -1.20
C THR A 5 -9.87 14.14 -1.45
N ASP A 6 -10.73 14.57 -0.51
CA ASP A 6 -12.18 14.55 -0.70
C ASP A 6 -12.62 15.60 -1.74
N ARG A 7 -13.92 15.67 -2.03
CA ARG A 7 -14.45 16.65 -3.00
C ARG A 7 -14.15 18.11 -2.61
N HIS A 8 -14.10 18.43 -1.32
CA HIS A 8 -13.90 19.79 -0.84
C HIS A 8 -12.44 20.21 -1.06
N PHE A 9 -11.50 19.32 -0.76
CA PHE A 9 -10.09 19.52 -1.06
C PHE A 9 -9.86 19.66 -2.57
N ARG A 10 -10.41 18.75 -3.37
CA ARG A 10 -10.27 18.79 -4.84
C ARG A 10 -10.84 20.06 -5.44
N TYR A 11 -11.98 20.53 -4.93
CA TYR A 11 -12.56 21.81 -5.30
C TYR A 11 -11.63 22.99 -4.98
N LEU A 12 -11.07 23.03 -3.77
CA LEU A 12 -10.08 24.05 -3.38
C LEU A 12 -8.88 24.05 -4.33
N ILE A 13 -8.31 22.89 -4.63
CA ILE A 13 -7.18 22.78 -5.56
C ILE A 13 -7.56 23.25 -6.96
N ARG A 14 -8.77 22.97 -7.45
CA ARG A 14 -9.24 23.48 -8.75
C ARG A 14 -9.33 25.01 -8.77
N LEU A 15 -9.71 25.65 -7.67
CA LEU A 15 -9.71 27.12 -7.57
C LEU A 15 -8.28 27.70 -7.68
N LEU A 16 -7.30 27.02 -7.10
CA LEU A 16 -5.89 27.43 -7.13
C LEU A 16 -5.21 27.13 -8.45
N SER A 17 -5.57 26.03 -9.11
CA SER A 17 -4.97 25.62 -10.37
C SER A 17 -5.99 24.97 -11.30
N LYS A 18 -6.12 25.56 -12.50
CA LYS A 18 -7.10 25.13 -13.49
C LYS A 18 -6.73 23.85 -14.23
N ASN A 19 -5.44 23.52 -14.33
CA ASN A 19 -4.96 22.47 -15.24
C ASN A 19 -4.32 21.26 -14.54
N VAL A 20 -4.32 21.22 -13.20
CA VAL A 20 -3.79 20.06 -12.48
C VAL A 20 -4.70 18.85 -12.60
N LEU A 21 -4.09 17.68 -12.72
CA LEU A 21 -4.74 16.38 -12.62
C LEU A 21 -5.10 16.13 -11.16
N LEU A 22 -6.37 15.85 -10.89
CA LEU A 22 -6.85 15.54 -9.55
C LEU A 22 -6.99 14.03 -9.39
N TYR A 23 -6.81 13.54 -8.17
CA TYR A 23 -7.06 12.14 -7.82
C TYR A 23 -8.11 12.09 -6.71
N SER A 24 -9.09 11.19 -6.86
CA SER A 24 -10.05 10.90 -5.80
C SER A 24 -9.37 10.26 -4.59
N GLU A 25 -10.12 10.04 -3.52
CA GLU A 25 -9.72 9.06 -2.53
C GLU A 25 -9.65 7.65 -3.16
N MET A 26 -8.91 6.75 -2.55
CA MET A 26 -8.85 5.37 -3.01
C MET A 26 -10.09 4.63 -2.52
N HIS A 27 -10.81 3.99 -3.44
CA HIS A 27 -12.03 3.25 -3.14
C HIS A 27 -11.84 1.78 -3.50
N THR A 28 -12.26 0.87 -2.64
CA THR A 28 -12.20 -0.58 -2.94
C THR A 28 -13.34 -0.99 -3.87
N THR A 29 -13.14 -2.03 -4.69
CA THR A 29 -14.20 -2.59 -5.54
C THR A 29 -15.45 -2.99 -4.76
N PRO A 30 -15.39 -3.58 -3.54
CA PRO A 30 -16.61 -3.89 -2.79
C PRO A 30 -17.36 -2.64 -2.34
N ALA A 31 -16.66 -1.55 -2.00
CA ALA A 31 -17.30 -0.29 -1.63
C ALA A 31 -18.08 0.30 -2.81
N ILE A 32 -17.52 0.24 -4.02
CA ILE A 32 -18.19 0.70 -5.25
C ILE A 32 -19.36 -0.23 -5.61
N LEU A 33 -19.16 -1.55 -5.63
CA LEU A 33 -20.14 -2.51 -6.11
C LEU A 33 -21.31 -2.72 -5.14
N LYS A 34 -21.05 -2.82 -3.83
CA LYS A 34 -22.05 -3.13 -2.80
C LYS A 34 -22.50 -1.92 -2.00
N GLY A 35 -21.70 -0.86 -1.96
CA GLY A 35 -21.99 0.36 -1.22
C GLY A 35 -22.87 1.36 -1.98
N LYS A 36 -23.02 2.54 -1.36
CA LYS A 36 -23.76 3.68 -1.91
C LYS A 36 -22.87 4.47 -2.88
N THR A 37 -22.67 3.94 -4.08
CA THR A 37 -21.76 4.47 -5.12
C THR A 37 -21.94 5.97 -5.35
N GLU A 38 -23.19 6.42 -5.50
CA GLU A 38 -23.55 7.84 -5.70
C GLU A 38 -22.98 8.76 -4.62
N ARG A 39 -22.93 8.28 -3.37
CA ARG A 39 -22.45 9.05 -2.24
C ARG A 39 -20.93 9.04 -2.17
N ILE A 40 -20.31 7.88 -2.34
CA ILE A 40 -18.86 7.71 -2.15
C ILE A 40 -18.04 8.26 -3.32
N LEU A 41 -18.59 8.22 -4.54
CA LEU A 41 -17.94 8.72 -5.75
C LEU A 41 -18.38 10.15 -6.11
N LYS A 42 -19.06 10.85 -5.20
CA LYS A 42 -19.67 12.14 -5.51
C LYS A 42 -18.62 13.15 -5.97
N GLN A 43 -18.76 13.59 -7.22
CA GLN A 43 -18.03 14.72 -7.79
C GLN A 43 -18.87 16.00 -7.74
N THR A 44 -18.20 17.14 -7.85
CA THR A 44 -18.80 18.44 -8.16
C THR A 44 -18.52 18.80 -9.62
N ASP A 45 -19.35 19.66 -10.22
CA ASP A 45 -19.23 20.09 -11.63
C ASP A 45 -17.91 20.82 -11.96
N LYS A 46 -17.08 21.12 -10.94
CA LYS A 46 -15.79 21.78 -11.11
C LYS A 46 -14.60 20.80 -11.06
N GLU A 47 -14.83 19.52 -10.84
CA GLU A 47 -13.76 18.50 -10.75
C GLU A 47 -13.38 17.89 -12.10
N GLU A 48 -13.47 18.67 -13.19
CA GLU A 48 -12.97 18.27 -14.51
C GLU A 48 -11.53 17.74 -14.39
N ASN A 49 -11.18 16.75 -15.20
CA ASN A 49 -9.87 16.10 -15.16
C ASN A 49 -9.50 15.50 -13.78
N CYS A 50 -10.39 14.68 -13.23
CA CYS A 50 -10.18 13.90 -12.01
C CYS A 50 -10.10 12.40 -12.33
N VAL A 51 -9.09 11.74 -11.76
CA VAL A 51 -8.87 10.29 -11.81
C VAL A 51 -9.60 9.61 -10.65
N LEU A 52 -10.32 8.52 -10.94
CA LEU A 52 -10.87 7.63 -9.92
C LEU A 52 -9.80 6.60 -9.52
N GLN A 53 -9.48 6.54 -8.23
CA GLN A 53 -8.57 5.54 -7.68
C GLN A 53 -9.35 4.32 -7.17
N ILE A 54 -9.06 3.14 -7.73
CA ILE A 54 -9.71 1.88 -7.38
C ILE A 54 -8.66 0.93 -6.82
N ALA A 55 -8.89 0.42 -5.61
CA ALA A 55 -8.15 -0.69 -5.04
C ALA A 55 -8.89 -2.00 -5.36
N SER A 56 -8.20 -2.94 -6.01
CA SER A 56 -8.76 -4.21 -6.46
C SER A 56 -7.69 -5.27 -6.67
N ASP A 57 -7.93 -6.48 -6.20
CA ASP A 57 -7.15 -7.69 -6.52
C ASP A 57 -7.70 -8.47 -7.74
N SER A 58 -8.86 -8.05 -8.27
CA SER A 58 -9.57 -8.75 -9.35
C SER A 58 -9.83 -7.85 -10.55
N ALA A 59 -9.34 -8.27 -11.72
CA ALA A 59 -9.60 -7.57 -12.98
C ALA A 59 -11.10 -7.49 -13.31
N GLN A 60 -11.85 -8.56 -13.00
CA GLN A 60 -13.29 -8.60 -13.24
C GLN A 60 -14.04 -7.65 -12.32
N GLU A 61 -13.69 -7.58 -11.04
CA GLU A 61 -14.32 -6.64 -10.13
C GLU A 61 -13.99 -5.18 -10.48
N SER A 62 -12.75 -4.92 -10.90
CA SER A 62 -12.35 -3.59 -11.39
C SER A 62 -13.21 -3.15 -12.57
N TYR A 63 -13.44 -4.04 -13.54
CA TYR A 63 -14.30 -3.76 -14.69
C TYR A 63 -15.73 -3.42 -14.28
N GLU A 64 -16.36 -4.24 -13.43
CA GLU A 64 -17.73 -3.99 -12.98
C GLU A 64 -17.83 -2.71 -12.13
N ALA A 65 -16.81 -2.42 -11.31
CA ALA A 65 -16.76 -1.21 -10.49
C ALA A 65 -16.67 0.05 -11.37
N ILE A 66 -15.81 0.05 -12.39
CA ILE A 66 -15.71 1.14 -13.37
C ILE A 66 -17.05 1.32 -14.09
N LYS A 67 -17.62 0.24 -14.62
CA LYS A 67 -18.90 0.27 -15.34
C LYS A 67 -20.05 0.79 -14.48
N LYS A 68 -20.02 0.52 -13.17
CA LYS A 68 -21.01 1.08 -12.23
C LYS A 68 -20.74 2.56 -11.94
N ALA A 69 -19.48 2.97 -11.77
CA ALA A 69 -19.09 4.35 -11.54
C ALA A 69 -19.49 5.27 -12.71
N GLU A 70 -19.29 4.82 -13.95
CA GLU A 70 -19.63 5.54 -15.19
C GLU A 70 -21.12 5.87 -15.33
N ARG A 71 -22.00 5.13 -14.64
CA ARG A 71 -23.45 5.44 -14.63
C ARG A 71 -23.78 6.71 -13.85
N TYR A 72 -22.89 7.14 -12.96
CA TYR A 72 -23.15 8.25 -12.03
C TYR A 72 -22.25 9.45 -12.28
N PHE A 73 -20.98 9.21 -12.60
CA PHE A 73 -19.96 10.25 -12.67
C PHE A 73 -19.01 10.00 -13.85
N ASN A 74 -18.47 11.09 -14.40
CA ASN A 74 -17.58 11.05 -15.55
C ASN A 74 -16.14 11.38 -15.11
N TYR A 75 -15.43 10.37 -14.63
CA TYR A 75 -14.00 10.51 -14.33
C TYR A 75 -13.18 10.54 -15.63
N SER A 76 -12.10 11.32 -15.66
CA SER A 76 -11.27 11.43 -16.87
C SER A 76 -10.41 10.19 -17.10
N GLN A 77 -10.04 9.51 -16.02
CA GLN A 77 -9.18 8.32 -16.02
C GLN A 77 -9.49 7.42 -14.82
N TYR A 78 -9.06 6.15 -14.92
CA TYR A 78 -9.14 5.16 -13.84
C TYR A 78 -7.74 4.68 -13.48
N ASN A 79 -7.37 4.79 -12.20
CA ASN A 79 -6.13 4.23 -11.67
C ASN A 79 -6.46 2.96 -10.87
N LEU A 80 -5.97 1.81 -11.34
CA LEU A 80 -6.17 0.51 -10.71
C LEU A 80 -4.95 0.14 -9.88
N ASN A 81 -5.10 0.19 -8.56
CA ASN A 81 -4.09 -0.29 -7.62
C ASN A 81 -4.44 -1.71 -7.21
N GLN A 82 -3.53 -2.65 -7.46
CA GLN A 82 -3.60 -3.96 -6.83
C GLN A 82 -3.07 -3.82 -5.40
N GLU A 83 -3.90 -4.21 -4.42
CA GLU A 83 -3.33 -4.59 -3.13
C GLU A 83 -2.39 -5.76 -3.42
N LYS A 84 -1.07 -5.49 -3.38
CA LYS A 84 -0.09 -6.55 -3.54
C LYS A 84 -0.32 -7.52 -2.39
N GLU A 85 -0.37 -8.82 -2.71
CA GLU A 85 -0.28 -9.88 -1.72
C GLU A 85 0.83 -9.55 -0.72
N GLU A 86 0.62 -9.86 0.57
CA GLU A 86 1.71 -9.90 1.53
C GLU A 86 2.87 -10.66 0.89
N VAL A 87 3.98 -9.97 0.65
CA VAL A 87 5.16 -10.62 0.07
C VAL A 87 5.53 -11.74 1.02
N ASN A 88 5.43 -12.99 0.55
CA ASN A 88 5.81 -14.13 1.36
C ASN A 88 7.26 -13.92 1.79
N ALA A 89 7.48 -13.75 3.09
CA ALA A 89 8.81 -13.50 3.67
C ALA A 89 9.83 -14.57 3.26
N HIS A 90 9.37 -15.76 2.86
CA HIS A 90 10.19 -16.83 2.30
C HIS A 90 10.96 -16.42 1.03
N VAL A 91 10.45 -15.47 0.24
CA VAL A 91 11.14 -14.96 -0.96
C VAL A 91 12.34 -14.08 -0.58
N ILE A 92 12.24 -13.38 0.56
CA ILE A 92 13.30 -12.48 1.06
C ILE A 92 14.33 -13.26 1.90
N TYR A 93 13.94 -14.42 2.44
CA TYR A 93 14.76 -15.25 3.33
C TYR A 93 16.16 -15.61 2.78
N PRO A 94 16.34 -16.11 1.53
CA PRO A 94 17.66 -16.42 1.01
C PRO A 94 18.57 -15.19 0.88
N HIS A 95 18.00 -14.02 0.59
CA HIS A 95 18.75 -12.77 0.44
C HIS A 95 19.24 -12.25 1.80
N LEU A 96 18.41 -12.35 2.85
CA LEU A 96 18.81 -12.03 4.23
C LEU A 96 19.91 -12.98 4.73
N MET A 97 19.83 -14.26 4.40
CA MET A 97 20.88 -15.22 4.74
C MET A 97 22.20 -14.92 4.04
N GLY A 98 22.15 -14.44 2.80
CA GLY A 98 23.34 -13.98 2.06
C GLY A 98 23.96 -12.72 2.68
N LEU A 99 23.14 -11.74 3.03
CA LEU A 99 23.60 -10.48 3.66
C LEU A 99 24.30 -10.72 5.01
N LEU A 100 23.83 -11.70 5.77
CA LEU A 100 24.34 -12.04 7.10
C LEU A 100 25.40 -13.15 7.08
N HIS A 101 25.83 -13.57 5.89
CA HIS A 101 26.93 -14.53 5.76
C HIS A 101 28.22 -13.91 6.30
N GLU A 102 28.96 -14.67 7.13
CA GLU A 102 30.21 -14.25 7.79
C GLU A 102 30.09 -13.10 8.83
N GLN A 103 28.88 -12.61 9.11
CA GLN A 103 28.68 -11.59 10.14
C GLN A 103 28.67 -12.18 11.57
N GLN A 104 29.19 -11.41 12.53
CA GLN A 104 29.09 -11.76 13.95
C GLN A 104 27.61 -11.85 14.35
N GLY A 105 27.20 -12.95 14.98
CA GLY A 105 25.79 -13.20 15.32
C GLY A 105 24.98 -13.97 14.27
N ALA A 106 25.52 -14.25 13.07
CA ALA A 106 24.86 -14.99 11.98
C ALA A 106 24.14 -16.29 12.41
N LYS A 107 24.64 -16.98 13.44
CA LYS A 107 24.02 -18.18 14.01
C LYS A 107 22.67 -17.92 14.69
N ASN A 108 22.48 -16.76 15.32
CA ASN A 108 21.21 -16.38 15.95
C ASN A 108 20.18 -15.96 14.88
N PHE A 109 20.60 -15.25 13.83
CA PHE A 109 19.75 -14.93 12.67
C PHE A 109 19.21 -16.16 11.99
N ARG A 110 20.09 -17.16 11.74
CA ARG A 110 19.68 -18.44 11.19
C ARG A 110 18.61 -19.11 12.06
N LYS A 111 18.71 -19.03 13.39
CA LYS A 111 17.70 -19.62 14.30
C LYS A 111 16.36 -18.89 14.24
N ILE A 112 16.35 -17.56 14.19
CA ILE A 112 15.13 -16.74 14.11
C ILE A 112 14.40 -16.99 12.78
N LEU A 113 15.18 -17.12 11.71
CA LEU A 113 14.68 -17.22 10.35
C LEU A 113 14.42 -18.69 9.90
N SER A 114 14.99 -19.71 10.55
CA SER A 114 14.80 -21.14 10.19
C SER A 114 13.51 -21.74 10.80
N PRO A 115 12.94 -22.81 10.19
CA PRO A 115 11.77 -23.53 10.73
C PRO A 115 12.03 -24.22 12.11
N PRO A 116 10.98 -24.60 12.88
CA PRO A 116 9.58 -24.70 12.47
C PRO A 116 8.88 -23.33 12.51
N TYR A 117 8.22 -22.99 11.40
CA TYR A 117 7.37 -21.80 11.33
C TYR A 117 6.06 -22.10 12.04
N TYR A 118 5.76 -21.43 13.13
CA TYR A 118 4.45 -21.52 13.75
C TYR A 118 3.44 -20.85 12.80
N LYS A 119 2.39 -21.58 12.39
CA LYS A 119 1.32 -21.06 11.52
C LYS A 119 0.65 -19.77 12.04
N GLU A 120 0.83 -19.47 13.32
CA GLU A 120 0.19 -18.37 14.03
C GLU A 120 1.09 -17.13 14.24
N GLU A 121 2.39 -17.21 13.90
CA GLU A 121 3.31 -16.07 14.05
C GLU A 121 3.22 -15.15 12.83
N LYS A 122 2.87 -13.88 13.04
CA LYS A 122 2.81 -12.90 11.94
C LYS A 122 4.23 -12.63 11.43
N VAL A 123 4.33 -12.40 10.12
CA VAL A 123 5.59 -12.07 9.46
C VAL A 123 6.28 -10.87 10.10
N ASN A 124 5.52 -9.81 10.42
CA ASN A 124 6.05 -8.60 11.04
C ASN A 124 6.68 -8.88 12.41
N ASP A 125 6.04 -9.69 13.25
CA ASP A 125 6.57 -10.05 14.58
C ASP A 125 7.96 -10.73 14.50
N ARG A 126 8.23 -11.43 13.38
CA ARG A 126 9.53 -12.08 13.12
C ARG A 126 10.57 -11.08 12.65
N PHE A 127 10.19 -10.14 11.80
CA PHE A 127 11.06 -9.05 11.37
C PHE A 127 11.42 -8.13 12.54
N ASP A 128 10.50 -7.86 13.45
CA ASP A 128 10.78 -7.07 14.66
C ASP A 128 11.83 -7.75 15.54
N LYS A 129 11.74 -9.07 15.74
CA LYS A 129 12.77 -9.86 16.45
C LYS A 129 14.09 -9.84 15.71
N LEU A 130 14.06 -9.94 14.38
CA LEU A 130 15.24 -9.92 13.54
C LEU A 130 16.01 -8.60 13.66
N PHE A 131 15.30 -7.48 13.52
CA PHE A 131 15.88 -6.15 13.53
C PHE A 131 16.41 -5.76 14.91
N LYS A 132 15.79 -6.22 16.00
CA LYS A 132 16.29 -6.02 17.37
C LYS A 132 17.60 -6.73 17.65
N GLU A 133 17.86 -7.85 16.97
CA GLU A 133 19.06 -8.66 17.17
C GLU A 133 20.20 -8.27 16.21
N LEU A 134 19.93 -7.45 15.20
CA LEU A 134 20.88 -7.01 14.16
C LEU A 134 22.10 -6.29 14.76
N PRO A 135 23.35 -6.69 14.47
CA PRO A 135 24.52 -5.91 14.85
C PRO A 135 24.48 -4.54 14.18
N LYS A 136 24.79 -3.48 14.92
CA LYS A 136 24.75 -2.10 14.42
C LYS A 136 25.70 -1.88 13.25
N GLU A 137 26.81 -2.61 13.23
CA GLU A 137 27.83 -2.55 12.19
C GLU A 137 27.40 -3.20 10.86
N THR A 138 26.24 -3.88 10.83
CA THR A 138 25.74 -4.60 9.65
C THR A 138 25.16 -3.66 8.60
N LEU A 139 24.64 -2.50 9.02
CA LEU A 139 23.96 -1.56 8.13
C LEU A 139 24.75 -0.26 8.03
N ASP A 140 24.60 0.39 6.88
CA ASP A 140 24.99 1.78 6.78
C ASP A 140 24.00 2.67 7.55
N ARG A 141 24.36 3.94 7.72
CA ARG A 141 23.54 4.93 8.45
C ARG A 141 22.11 5.03 7.92
N LYS A 142 21.90 4.76 6.63
CA LYS A 142 20.57 4.78 6.00
C LYS A 142 19.76 3.55 6.43
N GLY A 143 20.37 2.37 6.41
CA GLY A 143 19.73 1.14 6.87
C GLY A 143 19.39 1.18 8.37
N GLU A 144 20.24 1.77 9.21
CA GLU A 144 19.93 1.99 10.63
C GLU A 144 18.66 2.83 10.80
N GLN A 145 18.56 3.94 10.09
CA GLN A 145 17.40 4.84 10.14
C GLN A 145 16.11 4.16 9.66
N GLU A 146 16.18 3.41 8.56
CA GLU A 146 15.01 2.67 8.04
C GLU A 146 14.50 1.60 9.02
N ILE A 147 15.39 0.97 9.80
CA ILE A 147 15.00 0.04 10.86
C ILE A 147 14.38 0.77 12.06
N GLU A 148 14.94 1.91 12.47
CA GLU A 148 14.37 2.71 13.55
C GLU A 148 12.94 3.17 13.22
N ASP A 149 12.72 3.61 11.98
CA ASP A 149 11.39 4.00 11.47
C ASP A 149 10.42 2.80 11.40
N TRP A 150 10.91 1.59 11.13
CA TRP A 150 10.10 0.37 11.11
C TRP A 150 9.62 -0.05 12.52
N LEU A 151 10.47 0.14 13.52
CA LEU A 151 10.23 -0.31 14.90
C LEU A 151 9.40 0.69 15.73
N SER A 152 9.16 1.91 15.23
CA SER A 152 8.39 2.99 15.88
C SER A 152 6.90 2.94 15.59
#